data_AF-A0A7V4HGW7-F1
#
_entry.id   AF-A0A7V4HGW7-F1
#
_cell.length_a   1.000
_cell.length_b   1.000
_cell.length_c   1.000
_cell.angle_alpha   90.00
_cell.angle_beta   90.00
_cell.angle_gamma   90.00
#
_symmetry.space_group_name_H-M   'P 1'
#
loop_
_entity.id
_entity.type
_entity.pdbx_description
1 polymer ?
#
loop_
_entity_poly.entity_id
_entity_poly.type
_entity_poly.pdbx_seq_one_letter_code
_entity_poly.pdbx_strand_id
1 'polypeptide(L)'
;LSSSAAVCVMVARAFNRMYDLKLTIQGEMEIAYTGEVTTPSRCGRLDQGCAYGNRPILMTFDGDRIDVQELSVPNNLYFVVVDLKATKDTREILNRLNHCYPFAENEIQRNVQKYLGPINASVVERAAEALKKGDAARIGELMKEAQELFDRYVAPACPSQLAAPVLHRVLSYPPIQPYIYGGKGVGSQGDGSAQFIARDEESQRKVMEIIERDLGMPCLKLILRSGRRIRKAVIPAAGFGTRLFPATKAVKKELFPIIDRDGRAKPVILAIVEEALSAGIEEVCIIVQAADRDLFEEIFKMSPPIESFNKLSRENQKYCEYLLDIGQRITFVAQDVQEGFGHAVHCAREWVGSEPFLLMLGDHLYSSDTDASCARQILDVYERVDQSVVGVKVTPADQIGQFGCVTGVWKEQGSVLSITEFAEKPDIEYARKHLHMDDMPEDQYLTVFGQYALKPQIFSYIEEHIQHNVRERGEFQLTSCLERLRREDGFTGYVVKGRRFDIGTPDAYRETVLTFR
;
A
#
# COMPACT_ATOMS: atom_id res chain seq x y z
N LEU A 1 28.43 -4.04 -8.45
CA LEU A 1 28.48 -5.40 -7.86
C LEU A 1 27.22 -5.57 -7.04
N SER A 2 26.22 -6.27 -7.56
CA SER A 2 25.04 -6.65 -6.75
C SER A 2 25.48 -7.71 -5.75
N SER A 3 25.00 -7.69 -4.51
CA SER A 3 25.26 -8.79 -3.59
C SER A 3 24.71 -10.10 -4.19
N SER A 4 25.38 -11.22 -3.92
CA SER A 4 24.89 -12.55 -4.30
C SER A 4 23.46 -12.79 -3.79
N ALA A 5 23.15 -12.32 -2.59
CA ALA A 5 21.79 -12.28 -2.04
C ALA A 5 20.78 -11.58 -2.97
N ALA A 6 21.08 -10.37 -3.46
CA ALA A 6 20.19 -9.66 -4.37
C ALA A 6 20.02 -10.39 -5.72
N VAL A 7 21.07 -11.06 -6.21
CA VAL A 7 20.95 -11.90 -7.42
C VAL A 7 20.03 -13.10 -7.16
N CYS A 8 20.21 -13.80 -6.04
CA CYS A 8 19.38 -14.95 -5.66
C CYS A 8 17.90 -14.54 -5.48
N VAL A 9 17.63 -13.40 -4.85
CA VAL A 9 16.27 -12.84 -4.75
C VAL A 9 15.69 -12.53 -6.13
N MET A 10 16.44 -11.89 -7.02
CA MET A 10 15.97 -11.59 -8.37
C MET A 10 15.66 -12.87 -9.16
N VAL A 11 16.49 -13.91 -9.03
CA VAL A 11 16.26 -15.21 -9.67
C VAL A 11 15.00 -15.86 -9.09
N ALA A 12 14.88 -15.96 -7.77
CA ALA A 12 13.70 -16.54 -7.12
C ALA A 12 12.41 -15.81 -7.55
N ARG A 13 12.43 -14.47 -7.55
CA ARG A 13 11.32 -13.63 -8.01
C ARG A 13 11.00 -13.82 -9.50
N ALA A 14 12.01 -13.92 -10.35
CA ALA A 14 11.81 -14.16 -11.78
C ALA A 14 11.12 -15.51 -12.01
N PHE A 15 11.54 -16.57 -11.31
CA PHE A 15 10.88 -17.88 -11.37
C PHE A 15 9.47 -17.84 -10.78
N ASN A 16 9.27 -17.18 -9.63
CA ASN A 16 7.96 -17.00 -9.01
C ASN A 16 6.96 -16.37 -9.99
N ARG A 17 7.38 -15.32 -10.70
CA ARG A 17 6.56 -14.63 -11.70
C ARG A 17 6.36 -15.44 -12.97
N MET A 18 7.43 -16.02 -13.53
CA MET A 18 7.40 -16.72 -14.82
C MET A 18 6.58 -18.01 -14.76
N TYR A 19 6.59 -18.70 -13.62
CA TYR A 19 5.87 -19.95 -13.42
C TYR A 19 4.63 -19.81 -12.53
N ASP A 20 4.25 -18.59 -12.13
CA ASP A 20 3.15 -18.29 -11.21
C ASP A 20 3.16 -19.22 -9.97
N LEU A 21 4.31 -19.30 -9.30
CA LEU A 21 4.52 -20.22 -8.16
C LEU A 21 3.73 -19.81 -6.91
N LYS A 22 3.02 -18.67 -6.95
CA LYS A 22 2.19 -18.13 -5.87
C LYS A 22 2.97 -17.92 -4.55
N LEU A 23 4.29 -17.73 -4.62
CA LEU A 23 5.13 -17.50 -3.45
C LEU A 23 4.94 -16.08 -2.91
N THR A 24 4.89 -15.95 -1.59
CA THR A 24 4.97 -14.67 -0.89
C THR A 24 6.39 -14.09 -0.99
N ILE A 25 6.58 -12.81 -0.66
CA ILE A 25 7.93 -12.20 -0.58
C ILE A 25 8.83 -12.99 0.39
N GLN A 26 8.27 -13.45 1.51
CA GLN A 26 8.99 -14.31 2.45
C GLN A 26 9.36 -15.66 1.80
N GLY A 27 8.45 -16.26 1.03
CA GLY A 27 8.76 -17.46 0.23
C GLY A 27 9.88 -17.23 -0.78
N GLU A 28 9.89 -16.08 -1.47
CA GLU A 28 11.01 -15.69 -2.34
C GLU A 28 12.32 -15.59 -1.56
N MET A 29 12.33 -14.99 -0.37
CA MET A 29 13.51 -14.88 0.49
C MET A 29 14.04 -16.24 0.94
N GLU A 30 13.16 -17.17 1.34
CA GLU A 30 13.56 -18.50 1.80
C GLU A 30 14.18 -19.33 0.65
N ILE A 31 13.60 -19.26 -0.54
CA ILE A 31 14.17 -19.92 -1.73
C ILE A 31 15.49 -19.24 -2.13
N ALA A 32 15.54 -17.92 -2.11
CA ALA A 32 16.76 -17.17 -2.41
C ALA A 32 17.89 -17.51 -1.44
N TYR A 33 17.58 -17.62 -0.14
CA TYR A 33 18.54 -18.07 0.88
C TYR A 33 19.02 -19.50 0.61
N THR A 34 18.12 -20.42 0.30
CA THR A 34 18.44 -21.82 -0.03
C THR A 34 19.36 -21.90 -1.25
N GLY A 35 19.13 -21.06 -2.27
CA GLY A 35 20.03 -20.91 -3.41
C GLY A 35 21.39 -20.34 -3.00
N GLU A 36 21.39 -19.26 -2.21
CA GLU A 36 22.59 -18.54 -1.78
C GLU A 36 23.56 -19.44 -0.99
N VAL A 37 23.06 -20.32 -0.10
CA VAL A 37 23.92 -21.24 0.68
C VAL A 37 24.61 -22.30 -0.17
N THR A 38 24.14 -22.53 -1.40
CA THR A 38 24.85 -23.40 -2.38
C THR A 38 25.99 -22.66 -3.08
N THR A 39 26.09 -21.34 -2.93
CA THR A 39 27.15 -20.51 -3.52
C THR A 39 28.34 -20.33 -2.56
N PRO A 40 29.52 -19.95 -3.07
CA PRO A 40 30.68 -19.64 -2.22
C PRO A 40 30.49 -18.40 -1.32
N SER A 41 29.53 -17.52 -1.61
CA SER A 41 29.44 -16.20 -0.95
C SER A 41 28.83 -16.25 0.46
N ARG A 42 28.07 -17.30 0.80
CA ARG A 42 27.49 -17.56 2.14
C ARG A 42 27.00 -16.29 2.86
N CYS A 43 26.29 -15.42 2.15
CA CYS A 43 25.69 -14.22 2.74
C CYS A 43 24.70 -14.59 3.85
N GLY A 44 24.49 -13.67 4.79
CA GLY A 44 23.60 -13.91 5.92
C GLY A 44 22.14 -14.00 5.48
N ARG A 45 21.31 -14.72 6.24
CA ARG A 45 19.87 -14.86 5.94
C ARG A 45 19.15 -13.50 5.94
N LEU A 46 19.65 -12.53 6.72
CA LEU A 46 19.17 -11.14 6.73
C LEU A 46 19.42 -10.38 5.42
N ASP A 47 20.44 -10.76 4.63
CA ASP A 47 20.76 -10.08 3.37
C ASP A 47 19.65 -10.26 2.31
N GLN A 48 18.77 -11.27 2.50
CA GLN A 48 17.60 -11.49 1.65
C GLN A 48 16.52 -10.43 1.87
N GLY A 49 16.63 -9.56 2.88
CA GLY A 49 15.70 -8.44 3.11
C GLY A 49 15.57 -7.49 1.91
N CYS A 50 16.54 -7.50 0.99
CA CYS A 50 16.43 -6.80 -0.29
C CYS A 50 15.21 -7.23 -1.15
N ALA A 51 14.58 -8.37 -0.85
CA ALA A 51 13.31 -8.77 -1.45
C ALA A 51 12.19 -7.74 -1.24
N TYR A 52 12.20 -6.97 -0.15
CA TYR A 52 11.20 -5.93 0.09
C TYR A 52 11.46 -4.62 -0.68
N GLY A 53 12.55 -4.54 -1.46
CA GLY A 53 12.83 -3.42 -2.33
C GLY A 53 13.09 -2.12 -1.56
N ASN A 54 12.26 -1.11 -1.79
CA ASN A 54 12.37 0.22 -1.19
C ASN A 54 11.50 0.42 0.06
N ARG A 55 10.82 -0.64 0.53
CA ARG A 55 9.97 -0.57 1.72
C ARG A 55 10.85 -0.65 2.98
N PRO A 56 10.66 0.24 3.96
CA PRO A 56 11.34 0.09 5.23
C PRO A 56 10.78 -1.14 5.96
N ILE A 57 11.68 -1.99 6.45
CA ILE A 57 11.33 -3.21 7.18
C ILE A 57 12.09 -3.27 8.50
N LEU A 58 11.45 -3.79 9.53
CA LEU A 58 12.08 -4.22 10.76
C LEU A 58 12.27 -5.73 10.67
N MET A 59 13.53 -6.17 10.65
CA MET A 59 13.88 -7.59 10.65
C MET A 59 14.43 -7.99 12.00
N THR A 60 13.90 -9.06 12.57
CA THR A 60 14.40 -9.69 13.79
C THR A 60 14.88 -11.09 13.46
N PHE A 61 16.11 -11.42 13.85
CA PHE A 61 16.70 -12.74 13.65
C PHE A 61 17.15 -13.31 14.99
N ASP A 62 16.62 -14.48 15.34
CA ASP A 62 16.91 -15.18 16.60
C ASP A 62 17.87 -16.37 16.44
N GLY A 63 18.38 -16.59 15.22
CA GLY A 63 19.27 -17.70 14.86
C GLY A 63 18.62 -18.67 13.87
N ASP A 64 17.39 -19.08 14.13
CA ASP A 64 16.67 -20.08 13.31
C ASP A 64 15.52 -19.45 12.53
N ARG A 65 14.95 -18.35 13.03
CA ARG A 65 13.79 -17.67 12.46
C ARG A 65 14.12 -16.23 12.14
N ILE A 66 13.58 -15.77 11.01
CA ILE A 66 13.51 -14.35 10.68
C ILE A 66 12.04 -13.95 10.79
N ASP A 67 11.78 -12.96 11.62
CA ASP A 67 10.53 -12.21 11.59
C ASP A 67 10.76 -10.90 10.82
N VAL A 68 9.82 -10.55 9.95
CA VAL A 68 9.88 -9.32 9.16
C VAL A 68 8.58 -8.56 9.31
N GLN A 69 8.69 -7.33 9.82
CA GLN A 69 7.59 -6.38 9.87
C GLN A 69 7.84 -5.26 8.86
N GLU A 70 6.96 -5.12 7.86
CA GLU A 70 6.94 -3.95 7.00
C GLU A 70 6.53 -2.70 7.80
N LEU A 71 7.23 -1.60 7.58
CA LEU A 71 6.98 -0.31 8.22
C LEU A 71 6.38 0.65 7.17
N SER A 72 5.38 1.43 7.58
CA SER A 72 4.91 2.58 6.81
C SER A 72 5.52 3.86 7.36
N VAL A 73 5.81 4.81 6.47
CA VAL A 73 6.22 6.17 6.85
C VAL A 73 5.11 7.15 6.42
N PRO A 74 4.68 8.09 7.28
CA PRO A 74 3.55 8.97 6.97
C PRO A 74 3.93 10.15 6.05
N ASN A 75 5.21 10.51 5.99
CA ASN A 75 5.77 11.52 5.09
C ASN A 75 7.05 11.01 4.43
N ASN A 76 7.45 11.67 3.34
CA ASN A 76 8.72 11.37 2.70
C ASN A 76 9.89 11.62 3.67
N LEU A 77 10.84 10.70 3.72
CA LEU A 77 12.10 10.82 4.45
C LEU A 77 13.25 10.75 3.45
N TYR A 78 14.16 11.71 3.55
CA TYR A 78 15.19 11.96 2.54
C TYR A 78 16.54 11.46 3.04
N PHE A 79 17.02 10.36 2.50
CA PHE A 79 18.31 9.76 2.87
C PHE A 79 19.37 9.99 1.79
N VAL A 80 20.62 10.14 2.21
CA VAL A 80 21.78 10.15 1.31
C VAL A 80 22.71 9.02 1.73
N VAL A 81 23.05 8.13 0.80
CA VAL A 81 24.08 7.10 1.02
C VAL A 81 25.34 7.53 0.30
N VAL A 82 26.48 7.49 0.98
CA VAL A 82 27.77 7.99 0.46
C VAL A 82 28.75 6.83 0.39
N ASP A 83 29.33 6.62 -0.80
CA ASP A 83 30.49 5.75 -0.95
C ASP A 83 31.74 6.52 -0.52
N LEU A 84 32.34 6.09 0.59
CA LEU A 84 33.49 6.76 1.18
C LEU A 84 34.78 6.59 0.36
N LYS A 85 34.77 5.75 -0.69
CA LYS A 85 35.93 5.46 -1.55
C LYS A 85 37.19 5.05 -0.79
N ALA A 86 37.00 4.46 0.38
CA ALA A 86 38.06 3.95 1.22
C ALA A 86 37.95 2.42 1.32
N THR A 87 38.99 1.80 1.88
CA THR A 87 39.10 0.34 1.93
C THR A 87 38.96 -0.14 3.36
N LYS A 88 38.30 -1.28 3.51
CA LYS A 88 38.23 -2.03 4.76
C LYS A 88 38.30 -3.52 4.45
N ASP A 89 38.91 -4.28 5.35
CA ASP A 89 38.86 -5.73 5.30
C ASP A 89 37.62 -6.24 6.05
N THR A 90 36.56 -6.48 5.28
CA THR A 90 35.30 -7.00 5.84
C THR A 90 35.47 -8.40 6.42
N ARG A 91 36.39 -9.23 5.90
CA ARG A 91 36.63 -10.57 6.43
C ARG A 91 37.29 -10.50 7.79
N GLU A 92 38.26 -9.61 7.97
CA GLU A 92 38.90 -9.41 9.27
C GLU A 92 37.92 -8.83 10.31
N ILE A 93 37.08 -7.85 9.92
CA ILE A 93 36.01 -7.33 10.80
C ILE A 93 35.11 -8.47 11.28
N LEU A 94 34.54 -9.25 10.35
CA LEU A 94 33.63 -10.35 10.67
C LEU A 94 34.33 -11.42 11.52
N ASN A 95 35.58 -11.74 11.20
CA ASN A 95 36.38 -12.68 11.96
C ASN A 95 36.51 -12.24 13.43
N ARG A 96 36.92 -10.99 13.68
CA ARG A 96 37.05 -10.43 15.04
C ARG A 96 35.74 -10.37 15.80
N LEU A 97 34.65 -9.97 15.13
CA LEU A 97 33.33 -9.91 15.77
C LEU A 97 32.79 -11.31 16.10
N ASN A 98 32.99 -12.31 15.23
CA ASN A 98 32.59 -13.69 15.49
C ASN A 98 33.36 -14.30 16.67
N HIS A 99 34.64 -13.96 16.85
CA HIS A 99 35.44 -14.37 18.02
C HIS A 99 34.92 -13.79 19.34
N CYS A 100 34.00 -12.83 19.32
CA CYS A 100 33.35 -12.32 20.53
C CYS A 100 32.21 -13.23 21.02
N TYR A 101 31.87 -14.29 20.28
CA TYR A 101 30.77 -15.22 20.57
C TYR A 101 31.25 -16.67 20.65
N PRO A 102 30.50 -17.58 21.31
CA PRO A 102 29.27 -17.31 22.07
C PRO A 102 29.54 -16.70 23.46
N PHE A 103 30.72 -16.88 24.02
CA PHE A 103 31.08 -16.41 25.36
C PHE A 103 32.22 -15.39 25.31
N ALA A 104 32.04 -14.26 25.99
CA ALA A 104 33.05 -13.21 26.05
C ALA A 104 34.13 -13.52 27.11
N GLU A 105 35.38 -13.56 26.68
CA GLU A 105 36.57 -13.81 27.50
C GLU A 105 37.15 -12.52 28.10
N ASN A 106 36.87 -11.36 27.51
CA ASN A 106 37.38 -10.07 27.95
C ASN A 106 36.33 -8.96 27.85
N GLU A 107 36.67 -7.76 28.34
CA GLU A 107 35.76 -6.62 28.37
C GLU A 107 35.38 -6.12 26.98
N ILE A 108 36.30 -6.13 26.00
CA ILE A 108 36.01 -5.75 24.62
C ILE A 108 34.93 -6.66 24.03
N GLN A 109 35.08 -7.98 24.20
CA GLN A 109 34.08 -8.95 23.73
C GLN A 109 32.74 -8.78 24.46
N ARG A 110 32.74 -8.53 25.78
CA ARG A 110 31.50 -8.22 26.54
C ARG A 110 30.81 -6.97 26.01
N ASN A 111 31.57 -5.94 25.66
CA ASN A 111 31.05 -4.70 25.08
C ASN A 111 30.43 -4.93 23.69
N VAL A 112 31.07 -5.75 22.84
CA VAL A 112 30.51 -6.15 21.54
C VAL A 112 29.18 -6.89 21.72
N GLN A 113 29.11 -7.89 22.61
CA GLN A 113 27.88 -8.62 22.89
C GLN A 113 26.78 -7.71 23.44
N LYS A 114 27.12 -6.79 24.35
CA LYS A 114 26.19 -5.81 24.91
C LYS A 114 25.65 -4.85 23.86
N TYR A 115 26.50 -4.39 22.94
CA TYR A 115 26.06 -3.50 21.86
C TYR A 115 25.15 -4.24 20.88
N LEU A 116 25.62 -5.36 20.31
CA LEU A 116 24.88 -6.09 19.27
C LEU A 116 23.61 -6.80 19.81
N GLY A 117 23.52 -7.00 21.12
CA GLY A 117 22.30 -7.47 21.80
C GLY A 117 21.39 -6.30 22.25
N PRO A 118 21.28 -6.04 23.56
CA PRO A 118 20.22 -5.18 24.11
C PRO A 118 20.30 -3.71 23.65
N ILE A 119 21.49 -3.16 23.42
CA ILE A 119 21.62 -1.75 23.00
C ILE A 119 21.09 -1.59 21.56
N ASN A 120 21.54 -2.45 20.64
CA ASN A 120 21.08 -2.40 19.25
C ASN A 120 19.57 -2.64 19.16
N ALA A 121 19.03 -3.61 19.91
CA ALA A 121 17.59 -3.86 19.96
C ALA A 121 16.81 -2.58 20.37
N SER A 122 17.23 -1.91 21.44
CA SER A 122 16.57 -0.67 21.91
C SER A 122 16.69 0.50 20.92
N VAL A 123 17.85 0.69 20.29
CA VAL A 123 18.04 1.73 19.27
C VAL A 123 17.15 1.47 18.06
N VAL A 124 17.08 0.22 17.59
CA VAL A 124 16.28 -0.19 16.43
C VAL A 124 14.79 -0.05 16.72
N GLU A 125 14.31 -0.44 17.90
CA GLU A 125 12.91 -0.28 18.31
C GLU A 125 12.48 1.20 18.31
N ARG A 126 13.29 2.07 18.94
CA ARG A 126 13.06 3.52 18.93
C ARG A 126 13.11 4.11 17.52
N ALA A 127 13.99 3.60 16.65
CA ALA A 127 14.09 4.04 15.26
C ALA A 127 12.86 3.61 14.44
N ALA A 128 12.34 2.40 14.68
CA ALA A 128 11.11 1.92 14.05
C ALA A 128 9.90 2.77 14.47
N GLU A 129 9.79 3.16 15.74
CA GLU A 129 8.76 4.09 16.20
C GLU A 129 8.89 5.47 15.54
N ALA A 130 10.11 6.01 15.45
CA ALA A 130 10.36 7.30 14.82
C ALA A 130 10.01 7.27 13.31
N LEU A 131 10.32 6.17 12.62
CA LEU A 131 9.90 5.93 11.24
C LEU A 131 8.38 5.93 11.10
N LYS A 132 7.66 5.17 11.94
CA LYS A 132 6.18 5.12 11.94
C LYS A 132 5.53 6.50 12.17
N LYS A 133 6.21 7.38 12.93
CA LYS A 133 5.77 8.76 13.17
C LYS A 133 6.23 9.76 12.10
N GLY A 134 7.12 9.34 11.19
CA GLY A 134 7.72 10.23 10.18
C GLY A 134 8.69 11.27 10.75
N ASP A 135 9.21 11.03 11.97
CA ASP A 135 10.04 11.97 12.71
C ASP A 135 11.51 11.89 12.24
N ALA A 136 11.81 12.61 11.16
CA ALA A 136 13.14 12.67 10.57
C ALA A 136 14.21 13.20 11.55
N ALA A 137 13.84 14.13 12.44
CA ALA A 137 14.75 14.70 13.41
C ALA A 137 15.17 13.64 14.44
N ARG A 138 14.19 12.91 15.00
CA ARG A 138 14.44 11.84 15.95
C ARG A 138 15.24 10.69 15.33
N ILE A 139 14.97 10.34 14.06
CA ILE A 139 15.78 9.36 13.34
C ILE A 139 17.25 9.82 13.26
N GLY A 140 17.48 11.10 12.93
CA GLY A 140 18.83 11.67 12.87
C GLY A 140 19.57 11.64 14.21
N GLU A 141 18.88 11.93 15.31
CA GLU A 141 19.42 11.79 16.67
C GLU A 141 19.80 10.34 16.98
N LEU A 142 18.92 9.39 16.66
CA LEU A 142 19.17 7.95 16.88
C LEU A 142 20.31 7.43 16.01
N MET A 143 20.51 7.96 14.79
CA MET A 143 21.66 7.62 13.95
C MET A 143 22.98 8.07 14.60
N LYS A 144 23.03 9.30 15.15
CA LYS A 144 24.19 9.80 15.89
C LYS A 144 24.47 8.95 17.13
N GLU A 145 23.43 8.70 17.93
CA GLU A 145 23.52 7.84 19.12
C GLU A 145 24.05 6.44 18.75
N ALA A 146 23.51 5.83 17.69
CA ALA A 146 23.93 4.51 17.22
C ALA A 146 25.41 4.48 16.82
N GLN A 147 25.91 5.55 16.18
CA GLN A 147 27.31 5.66 15.78
C GLN A 147 28.21 5.83 17.01
N GLU A 148 27.90 6.77 17.91
CA GLU A 148 28.69 7.00 19.12
C GLU A 148 28.78 5.75 20.01
N LEU A 149 27.67 5.01 20.12
CA LEU A 149 27.64 3.73 20.83
C LEU A 149 28.45 2.66 20.10
N PHE A 150 28.41 2.62 18.77
CA PHE A 150 29.23 1.68 17.98
C PHE A 150 30.72 1.95 18.21
N ASP A 151 31.14 3.21 18.13
CA ASP A 151 32.52 3.63 18.31
C ASP A 151 33.03 3.31 19.72
N ARG A 152 32.15 3.44 20.72
CA ARG A 152 32.48 3.12 22.12
C ARG A 152 32.59 1.63 22.39
N TYR A 153 31.63 0.84 21.92
CA TYR A 153 31.46 -0.55 22.35
C TYR A 153 32.01 -1.58 21.34
N VAL A 154 32.00 -1.29 20.04
CA VAL A 154 32.33 -2.26 18.99
C VAL A 154 33.65 -1.95 18.29
N ALA A 155 33.92 -0.68 17.97
CA ALA A 155 35.14 -0.30 17.25
C ALA A 155 36.45 -0.80 17.90
N PRO A 156 36.59 -0.86 19.25
CA PRO A 156 37.78 -1.42 19.90
C PRO A 156 38.06 -2.90 19.59
N ALA A 157 37.08 -3.68 19.10
CA ALA A 157 37.27 -5.09 18.75
C ALA A 157 38.09 -5.29 17.47
N CYS A 158 38.11 -4.30 16.58
CA CYS A 158 38.95 -4.31 15.38
C CYS A 158 39.42 -2.89 15.02
N PRO A 159 40.31 -2.28 15.82
CA PRO A 159 40.65 -0.86 15.69
C PRO A 159 41.22 -0.49 14.32
N SER A 160 41.98 -1.39 13.70
CA SER A 160 42.57 -1.18 12.38
C SER A 160 41.55 -1.00 11.25
N GLN A 161 40.32 -1.47 11.45
CA GLN A 161 39.26 -1.42 10.44
C GLN A 161 38.06 -0.56 10.89
N LEU A 162 37.76 -0.50 12.19
CA LEU A 162 36.56 0.13 12.74
C LEU A 162 36.81 1.51 13.37
N ALA A 163 38.06 1.98 13.48
CA ALA A 163 38.34 3.37 13.88
C ALA A 163 37.88 4.40 12.83
N ALA A 164 37.67 3.97 11.59
CA ALA A 164 36.93 4.66 10.53
C ALA A 164 37.20 6.18 10.39
N PRO A 165 38.45 6.64 10.27
CA PRO A 165 38.76 8.07 10.23
C PRO A 165 38.11 8.81 9.05
N VAL A 166 37.92 8.13 7.91
CA VAL A 166 37.24 8.74 6.75
C VAL A 166 35.76 8.91 7.06
N LEU A 167 35.10 7.89 7.60
CA LEU A 167 33.71 7.96 8.04
C LEU A 167 33.49 9.14 9.00
N HIS A 168 34.29 9.24 10.06
CA HIS A 168 34.14 10.31 11.04
C HIS A 168 34.35 11.69 10.43
N ARG A 169 35.33 11.84 9.53
CA ARG A 169 35.56 13.09 8.79
C ARG A 169 34.32 13.50 7.98
N VAL A 170 33.64 12.56 7.33
CA VAL A 170 32.43 12.86 6.56
C VAL A 170 31.24 13.15 7.48
N LEU A 171 31.05 12.35 8.54
CA LEU A 171 29.96 12.55 9.51
C LEU A 171 30.04 13.92 10.21
N SER A 172 31.25 14.39 10.52
CA SER A 172 31.50 15.67 11.15
C SER A 172 31.76 16.81 10.16
N TYR A 173 31.59 16.60 8.85
CA TYR A 173 31.94 17.60 7.84
C TYR A 173 31.05 18.86 8.00
N PRO A 174 31.60 20.03 8.35
CA PRO A 174 30.79 21.20 8.72
C PRO A 174 29.82 21.69 7.64
N PRO A 175 30.20 21.74 6.34
CA PRO A 175 29.32 22.25 5.28
C PRO A 175 27.99 21.51 5.10
N ILE A 176 27.90 20.23 5.48
CA ILE A 176 26.64 19.47 5.37
C ILE A 176 25.74 19.55 6.61
N GLN A 177 26.28 19.96 7.76
CA GLN A 177 25.56 19.95 9.05
C GLN A 177 24.24 20.75 9.04
N PRO A 178 24.14 21.92 8.37
CA PRO A 178 22.88 22.66 8.29
C PRO A 178 21.76 21.89 7.58
N TYR A 179 22.10 20.93 6.72
CA TYR A 179 21.16 20.25 5.82
C TYR A 179 20.74 18.85 6.29
N ILE A 180 21.33 18.34 7.37
CA ILE A 180 21.06 17.00 7.90
C ILE A 180 20.52 17.05 9.33
N TYR A 181 19.76 16.03 9.73
CA TYR A 181 19.44 15.77 11.13
C TYR A 181 20.50 14.87 11.81
N GLY A 182 21.10 13.95 11.05
CA GLY A 182 22.22 13.12 11.51
C GLY A 182 22.68 12.10 10.48
N GLY A 183 23.66 11.29 10.87
CA GLY A 183 24.25 10.27 10.02
C GLY A 183 25.01 9.21 10.82
N LYS A 184 25.24 8.05 10.19
CA LYS A 184 26.03 6.92 10.72
C LYS A 184 26.69 6.15 9.58
N GLY A 185 27.66 5.30 9.90
CA GLY A 185 28.13 4.27 8.98
C GLY A 185 27.14 3.14 8.82
N VAL A 186 27.22 2.41 7.70
CA VAL A 186 26.32 1.30 7.35
C VAL A 186 27.07 0.03 6.93
N GLY A 187 26.36 -1.09 6.82
CA GLY A 187 26.95 -2.41 6.57
C GLY A 187 27.81 -2.86 7.75
N SER A 188 28.99 -3.44 7.48
CA SER A 188 29.97 -3.80 8.52
C SER A 188 30.74 -2.61 9.12
N GLN A 189 30.22 -1.37 9.01
CA GLN A 189 30.84 -0.14 9.52
C GLN A 189 32.21 0.15 8.89
N GLY A 190 33.12 0.87 9.56
CA GLY A 190 34.41 1.24 8.98
C GLY A 190 34.30 2.29 7.87
N ASP A 191 35.38 2.48 7.10
CA ASP A 191 35.45 3.45 6.00
C ASP A 191 34.79 2.95 4.70
N GLY A 192 33.69 2.19 4.81
CA GLY A 192 32.95 1.67 3.65
C GLY A 192 31.93 2.66 3.10
N SER A 193 30.89 2.94 3.87
CA SER A 193 29.79 3.82 3.44
C SER A 193 29.18 4.56 4.62
N ALA A 194 28.72 5.77 4.36
CA ALA A 194 27.94 6.57 5.31
C ALA A 194 26.50 6.70 4.84
N GLN A 195 25.58 6.91 5.78
CA GLN A 195 24.19 7.22 5.53
C GLN A 195 23.79 8.44 6.34
N PHE A 196 23.08 9.37 5.70
CA PHE A 196 22.56 10.59 6.29
C PHE A 196 21.05 10.67 6.12
N ILE A 197 20.39 11.37 7.03
CA ILE A 197 19.01 11.83 6.86
C ILE A 197 19.00 13.36 6.71
N ALA A 198 18.55 13.83 5.55
CA ALA A 198 18.43 15.23 5.19
C ALA A 198 17.10 15.82 5.68
N ARG A 199 17.05 17.15 5.80
CA ARG A 199 15.86 17.86 6.31
C ARG A 199 14.65 17.80 5.38
N ASP A 200 14.92 17.88 4.07
CA ASP A 200 13.95 17.93 2.98
C ASP A 200 14.65 17.59 1.64
N GLU A 201 13.91 17.62 0.54
CA GLU A 201 14.44 17.29 -0.80
C GLU A 201 15.50 18.29 -1.30
N GLU A 202 15.41 19.57 -0.92
CA GLU A 202 16.39 20.58 -1.31
C GLU A 202 17.71 20.36 -0.56
N SER A 203 17.60 20.12 0.75
CA SER A 203 18.70 19.78 1.64
C SER A 203 19.39 18.48 1.18
N GLN A 204 18.63 17.47 0.75
CA GLN A 204 19.17 16.24 0.18
C GLN A 204 20.07 16.51 -1.03
N ARG A 205 19.61 17.34 -1.98
CA ARG A 205 20.41 17.74 -3.15
C ARG A 205 21.67 18.49 -2.75
N LYS A 206 21.56 19.47 -1.84
CA LYS A 206 22.70 20.25 -1.34
C LYS A 206 23.76 19.37 -0.67
N VAL A 207 23.35 18.39 0.15
CA VAL A 207 24.27 17.45 0.79
C VAL A 207 25.05 16.66 -0.27
N MET A 208 24.35 16.12 -1.28
CA MET A 208 25.00 15.36 -2.35
C MET A 208 25.99 16.24 -3.14
N GLU A 209 25.57 17.44 -3.55
CA GLU A 209 26.42 18.40 -4.27
C GLU A 209 27.69 18.77 -3.47
N ILE A 210 27.53 19.04 -2.17
CA ILE A 210 28.65 19.39 -1.28
C ILE A 210 29.63 18.23 -1.14
N ILE A 211 29.13 17.01 -0.91
CA ILE A 211 29.99 15.82 -0.72
C ILE A 211 30.71 15.46 -2.02
N GLU A 212 30.02 15.48 -3.15
CA GLU A 212 30.62 15.16 -4.45
C GLU A 212 31.66 16.22 -4.86
N ARG A 213 31.36 17.50 -4.66
CA ARG A 213 32.27 18.61 -5.00
C ARG A 213 33.48 18.69 -4.06
N ASP A 214 33.25 18.66 -2.74
CA ASP A 214 34.30 18.96 -1.77
C ASP A 214 35.12 17.71 -1.40
N LEU A 215 34.47 16.53 -1.39
CA LEU A 215 35.09 15.28 -0.90
C LEU A 215 35.32 14.26 -2.03
N GLY A 216 34.81 14.49 -3.24
CA GLY A 216 34.97 13.58 -4.39
C GLY A 216 34.29 12.22 -4.21
N MET A 217 33.35 12.13 -3.26
CA MET A 217 32.67 10.90 -2.86
C MET A 217 31.30 10.78 -3.54
N PRO A 218 31.03 9.67 -4.27
CA PRO A 218 29.74 9.47 -4.93
C PRO A 218 28.60 9.36 -3.93
N CYS A 219 27.47 9.98 -4.26
CA CYS A 219 26.26 9.88 -3.45
C CYS A 219 25.15 9.12 -4.17
N LEU A 220 24.36 8.38 -3.41
CA LEU A 220 23.12 7.74 -3.84
C LEU A 220 21.93 8.39 -3.14
N LYS A 221 20.95 8.82 -3.95
CA LYS A 221 19.68 9.37 -3.49
C LYS A 221 18.76 8.22 -3.05
N LEU A 222 18.32 8.25 -1.79
CA LEU A 222 17.29 7.33 -1.27
C LEU A 222 16.15 8.15 -0.68
N ILE A 223 14.91 7.90 -1.13
CA ILE A 223 13.72 8.50 -0.52
C ILE A 223 12.86 7.36 -0.02
N LEU A 224 12.63 7.31 1.30
CA LEU A 224 11.55 6.50 1.84
C LEU A 224 10.28 7.32 1.62
N ARG A 225 9.50 6.94 0.62
CA ARG A 225 8.27 7.66 0.28
C ARG A 225 7.22 7.33 1.32
N SER A 226 6.40 8.31 1.67
CA SER A 226 5.15 7.94 2.35
C SER A 226 4.42 6.91 1.51
N GLY A 227 3.92 5.85 2.16
CA GLY A 227 2.94 4.98 1.51
C GLY A 227 1.89 5.92 0.92
N ARG A 228 1.69 5.88 -0.40
CA ARG A 228 0.96 6.95 -1.08
C ARG A 228 -0.46 6.97 -0.54
N ARG A 229 -0.75 7.91 0.37
CA ARG A 229 -2.09 8.09 0.93
C ARG A 229 -3.05 8.22 -0.22
N ILE A 230 -4.05 7.35 -0.25
CA ILE A 230 -5.08 7.41 -1.27
C ILE A 230 -5.97 8.60 -0.94
N ARG A 231 -5.89 9.63 -1.78
CA ARG A 231 -6.66 10.87 -1.65
C ARG A 231 -7.77 11.02 -2.70
N LYS A 232 -7.76 10.16 -3.72
CA LYS A 232 -8.71 10.16 -4.85
C LYS A 232 -9.61 8.94 -4.79
N ALA A 233 -10.90 9.11 -5.02
CA ALA A 233 -11.85 8.02 -5.25
C ALA A 233 -12.47 8.09 -6.64
N VAL A 234 -12.81 6.93 -7.22
CA VAL A 234 -13.48 6.77 -8.51
C VAL A 234 -14.75 5.95 -8.29
N ILE A 235 -15.89 6.46 -8.75
CA ILE A 235 -17.21 5.83 -8.62
C ILE A 235 -17.85 5.71 -10.02
N PRO A 236 -17.88 4.50 -10.61
CA PRO A 236 -18.58 4.28 -11.86
C PRO A 236 -20.11 4.32 -11.67
N ALA A 237 -20.77 5.25 -12.36
CA ALA A 237 -22.22 5.52 -12.32
C ALA A 237 -22.83 5.67 -13.74
N ALA A 238 -22.12 5.19 -14.76
CA ALA A 238 -22.51 5.35 -16.16
C ALA A 238 -23.37 4.18 -16.70
N GLY A 239 -23.70 3.18 -15.87
CA GLY A 239 -24.45 2.00 -16.31
C GLY A 239 -25.94 2.29 -16.58
N PHE A 240 -26.54 1.57 -17.54
CA PHE A 240 -27.96 1.74 -17.86
C PHE A 240 -28.90 1.17 -16.77
N GLY A 241 -28.44 0.18 -16.00
CA GLY A 241 -29.28 -0.45 -14.96
C GLY A 241 -30.43 -1.29 -15.53
N THR A 242 -30.15 -2.11 -16.56
CA THR A 242 -31.16 -2.94 -17.27
C THR A 242 -31.97 -3.85 -16.35
N ARG A 243 -31.37 -4.37 -15.27
CA ARG A 243 -32.03 -5.23 -14.28
C ARG A 243 -33.13 -4.53 -13.46
N LEU A 244 -33.18 -3.20 -13.49
CA LEU A 244 -34.16 -2.35 -12.80
C LEU A 244 -35.10 -1.62 -13.79
N PHE A 245 -35.07 -2.03 -15.07
CA PHE A 245 -36.02 -1.54 -16.06
C PHE A 245 -37.46 -1.96 -15.66
N PRO A 246 -38.50 -1.11 -15.84
CA PRO A 246 -38.51 0.15 -16.58
C PRO A 246 -38.14 1.40 -15.77
N ALA A 247 -37.91 1.31 -14.46
CA ALA A 247 -37.61 2.50 -13.64
C ALA A 247 -36.36 3.24 -14.13
N THR A 248 -35.32 2.49 -14.50
CA THR A 248 -34.04 3.02 -15.01
C THR A 248 -34.11 3.68 -16.39
N LYS A 249 -35.25 3.57 -17.10
CA LYS A 249 -35.50 4.35 -18.30
C LYS A 249 -35.65 5.84 -17.99
N ALA A 250 -36.15 6.19 -16.81
CA ALA A 250 -36.46 7.56 -16.42
C ALA A 250 -35.46 8.13 -15.40
N VAL A 251 -34.96 7.31 -14.47
CA VAL A 251 -34.10 7.76 -13.38
C VAL A 251 -32.94 6.77 -13.21
N LYS A 252 -31.70 7.26 -13.12
CA LYS A 252 -30.54 6.39 -12.89
C LYS A 252 -30.63 5.67 -11.55
N LYS A 253 -30.16 4.42 -11.49
CA LYS A 253 -30.22 3.60 -10.27
C LYS A 253 -29.44 4.24 -9.12
N GLU A 254 -28.36 4.95 -9.42
CA GLU A 254 -27.53 5.69 -8.48
C GLU A 254 -28.28 6.88 -7.83
N LEU A 255 -29.39 7.31 -8.45
CA LEU A 255 -30.27 8.36 -7.95
C LEU A 255 -31.47 7.83 -7.17
N PHE A 256 -31.59 6.50 -7.02
CA PHE A 256 -32.68 5.91 -6.24
C PHE A 256 -32.56 6.29 -4.76
N PRO A 257 -33.68 6.59 -4.07
CA PRO A 257 -33.65 7.03 -2.69
C PRO A 257 -33.45 5.87 -1.71
N ILE A 258 -32.51 6.02 -0.80
CA ILE A 258 -32.37 5.18 0.39
C ILE A 258 -32.55 6.01 1.63
N ILE A 259 -32.83 5.36 2.76
CA ILE A 259 -32.87 6.01 4.08
C ILE A 259 -31.63 5.54 4.81
N ASP A 260 -30.82 6.47 5.28
CA ASP A 260 -29.57 6.16 5.97
C ASP A 260 -29.71 6.20 7.50
N ARG A 261 -28.57 6.08 8.19
CA ARG A 261 -28.44 6.15 9.66
C ARG A 261 -29.11 7.41 10.25
N ASP A 262 -29.01 8.54 9.54
CA ASP A 262 -29.52 9.84 9.98
C ASP A 262 -31.03 10.00 9.70
N GLY A 263 -31.68 8.97 9.16
CA GLY A 263 -33.11 8.98 8.83
C GLY A 263 -33.44 9.86 7.61
N ARG A 264 -32.44 10.26 6.83
CA ARG A 264 -32.62 11.13 5.66
C ARG A 264 -32.80 10.28 4.41
N ALA A 265 -33.83 10.58 3.64
CA ALA A 265 -33.96 10.05 2.29
C ALA A 265 -32.92 10.73 1.39
N LYS A 266 -31.94 9.97 0.88
CA LYS A 266 -30.92 10.49 -0.03
C LYS A 266 -30.63 9.55 -1.20
N PRO A 267 -30.17 10.09 -2.34
CA PRO A 267 -29.68 9.29 -3.46
C PRO A 267 -28.57 8.34 -3.04
N VAL A 268 -28.55 7.13 -3.60
CA VAL A 268 -27.49 6.13 -3.36
C VAL A 268 -26.09 6.71 -3.60
N ILE A 269 -25.90 7.47 -4.69
CA ILE A 269 -24.60 8.08 -5.00
C ILE A 269 -24.11 9.02 -3.91
N LEU A 270 -25.00 9.76 -3.24
CA LEU A 270 -24.63 10.66 -2.15
C LEU A 270 -24.08 9.88 -0.95
N ALA A 271 -24.73 8.77 -0.58
CA ALA A 271 -24.24 7.92 0.50
C ALA A 271 -22.86 7.28 0.18
N ILE A 272 -22.60 6.93 -1.09
CA ILE A 272 -21.29 6.41 -1.53
C ILE A 272 -20.21 7.51 -1.47
N VAL A 273 -20.54 8.73 -1.88
CA VAL A 273 -19.64 9.89 -1.77
C VAL A 273 -19.32 10.19 -0.30
N GLU A 274 -20.32 10.20 0.57
CA GLU A 274 -20.13 10.43 2.02
C GLU A 274 -19.27 9.34 2.65
N GLU A 275 -19.45 8.06 2.28
CA GLU A 275 -18.57 6.96 2.69
C GLU A 275 -17.10 7.24 2.29
N ALA A 276 -16.85 7.65 1.04
CA ALA A 276 -15.51 7.99 0.57
C ALA A 276 -14.90 9.15 1.36
N LEU A 277 -15.64 10.25 1.51
CA LEU A 277 -15.16 11.45 2.22
C LEU A 277 -14.90 11.17 3.70
N SER A 278 -15.74 10.36 4.35
CA SER A 278 -15.53 9.94 5.74
C SER A 278 -14.24 9.13 5.94
N ALA A 279 -13.76 8.44 4.89
CA ALA A 279 -12.49 7.71 4.90
C ALA A 279 -11.26 8.62 4.75
N GLY A 280 -11.47 9.93 4.55
CA GLY A 280 -10.42 10.91 4.34
C GLY A 280 -10.02 11.08 2.87
N ILE A 281 -10.87 10.67 1.93
CA ILE A 281 -10.73 11.01 0.50
C ILE A 281 -10.92 12.53 0.33
N GLU A 282 -10.06 13.13 -0.48
CA GLU A 282 -10.01 14.57 -0.72
C GLU A 282 -10.72 14.94 -2.03
N GLU A 283 -10.66 14.07 -3.03
CA GLU A 283 -11.25 14.29 -4.36
C GLU A 283 -12.00 13.04 -4.84
N VAL A 284 -13.19 13.22 -5.42
CA VAL A 284 -14.03 12.14 -5.94
C VAL A 284 -14.30 12.35 -7.42
N CYS A 285 -14.08 11.32 -8.23
CA CYS A 285 -14.48 11.27 -9.63
C CYS A 285 -15.69 10.36 -9.78
N ILE A 286 -16.77 10.88 -10.34
CA ILE A 286 -17.96 10.11 -10.69
C ILE A 286 -17.99 9.96 -12.20
N ILE A 287 -17.95 8.72 -12.70
CA ILE A 287 -18.04 8.44 -14.13
C ILE A 287 -19.51 8.31 -14.50
N VAL A 288 -20.00 9.18 -15.37
CA VAL A 288 -21.41 9.26 -15.78
C VAL A 288 -21.51 9.18 -17.30
N GLN A 289 -22.69 8.90 -17.86
CA GLN A 289 -22.86 9.13 -19.30
C GLN A 289 -22.98 10.63 -19.55
N ALA A 290 -22.49 11.11 -20.69
CA ALA A 290 -22.51 12.53 -21.03
C ALA A 290 -23.93 13.14 -20.95
N ALA A 291 -24.94 12.40 -21.39
CA ALA A 291 -26.35 12.84 -21.38
C ALA A 291 -26.97 12.94 -19.98
N ASP A 292 -26.38 12.30 -18.97
CA ASP A 292 -26.92 12.25 -17.61
C ASP A 292 -26.16 13.15 -16.64
N ARG A 293 -25.09 13.80 -17.10
CA ARG A 293 -24.19 14.62 -16.27
C ARG A 293 -24.95 15.69 -15.49
N ASP A 294 -25.85 16.40 -16.15
CA ASP A 294 -26.64 17.48 -15.54
C ASP A 294 -27.44 16.99 -14.32
N LEU A 295 -27.97 15.75 -14.36
CA LEU A 295 -28.73 15.17 -13.26
C LEU A 295 -27.88 14.99 -11.99
N PHE A 296 -26.59 14.67 -12.14
CA PHE A 296 -25.68 14.55 -11.01
C PHE A 296 -25.18 15.94 -10.56
N GLU A 297 -24.95 16.86 -11.50
CA GLU A 297 -24.58 18.24 -11.17
C GLU A 297 -25.69 18.97 -10.39
N GLU A 298 -26.97 18.70 -10.68
CA GLU A 298 -28.10 19.26 -9.94
C GLU A 298 -28.05 18.95 -8.44
N ILE A 299 -27.57 17.76 -8.04
CA ILE A 299 -27.49 17.35 -6.63
C ILE A 299 -26.29 17.99 -5.93
N PHE A 300 -25.13 17.98 -6.58
CA PHE A 300 -23.85 18.30 -5.94
C PHE A 300 -23.36 19.72 -6.22
N LYS A 301 -23.77 20.36 -7.31
CA LYS A 301 -23.21 21.63 -7.78
C LYS A 301 -24.22 22.77 -7.80
N MET A 302 -25.51 22.48 -7.70
CA MET A 302 -26.57 23.47 -7.82
C MET A 302 -27.37 23.64 -6.54
N SER A 303 -27.72 24.88 -6.23
CA SER A 303 -28.71 25.16 -5.19
C SER A 303 -30.13 25.01 -5.77
N PRO A 304 -31.11 24.58 -4.96
CA PRO A 304 -32.50 24.65 -5.38
C PRO A 304 -32.91 26.10 -5.66
N PRO A 305 -33.95 26.35 -6.48
CA PRO A 305 -34.49 27.69 -6.71
C PRO A 305 -34.78 28.41 -5.40
N ILE A 306 -34.55 29.73 -5.36
CA ILE A 306 -34.62 30.53 -4.12
C ILE A 306 -35.97 30.40 -3.42
N GLU A 307 -37.07 30.28 -4.17
CA GLU A 307 -38.42 30.09 -3.64
C GLU A 307 -38.57 28.73 -2.92
N SER A 308 -37.91 27.69 -3.41
CA SER A 308 -37.89 26.37 -2.79
C SER A 308 -36.93 26.34 -1.60
N PHE A 309 -35.74 26.94 -1.74
CA PHE A 309 -34.74 27.04 -0.68
C PHE A 309 -35.29 27.75 0.58
N ASN A 310 -36.03 28.85 0.39
CA ASN A 310 -36.63 29.60 1.49
C ASN A 310 -37.76 28.85 2.22
N LYS A 311 -38.31 27.78 1.62
CA LYS A 311 -39.31 26.90 2.25
C LYS A 311 -38.67 25.76 3.05
N LEU A 312 -37.37 25.52 2.89
CA LEU A 312 -36.65 24.51 3.64
C LEU A 312 -36.50 24.92 5.11
N SER A 313 -36.46 23.93 6.01
CA SER A 313 -36.05 24.15 7.40
C SER A 313 -34.60 24.67 7.44
N ARG A 314 -34.22 25.35 8.53
CA ARG A 314 -32.82 25.78 8.73
C ARG A 314 -31.83 24.62 8.64
N GLU A 315 -32.22 23.44 9.09
CA GLU A 315 -31.41 22.23 9.02
C GLU A 315 -31.20 21.79 7.57
N ASN A 316 -32.25 21.82 6.74
CA ASN A 316 -32.14 21.47 5.33
C ASN A 316 -31.42 22.55 4.49
N GLN A 317 -31.52 23.82 4.87
CA GLN A 317 -30.70 24.89 4.26
C GLN A 317 -29.20 24.64 4.49
N LYS A 318 -28.81 24.30 5.72
CA LYS A 318 -27.42 23.89 6.04
C LYS A 318 -27.01 22.63 5.29
N TYR A 319 -27.92 21.68 5.11
CA TYR A 319 -27.64 20.48 4.33
C TYR A 319 -27.39 20.81 2.86
N CYS A 320 -28.13 21.76 2.26
CA CYS A 320 -27.82 22.26 0.92
C CYS A 320 -26.42 22.90 0.84
N GLU A 321 -26.01 23.68 1.84
CA GLU A 321 -24.65 24.23 1.92
C GLU A 321 -23.59 23.11 1.99
N TYR A 322 -23.85 22.06 2.79
CA TYR A 322 -23.01 20.87 2.87
C TYR A 322 -22.88 20.16 1.52
N LEU A 323 -23.97 19.99 0.77
CA LEU A 323 -23.95 19.37 -0.56
C LEU A 323 -23.07 20.14 -1.55
N LEU A 324 -23.10 21.48 -1.50
CA LEU A 324 -22.23 22.32 -2.33
C LEU A 324 -20.76 22.26 -1.89
N ASP A 325 -20.49 22.14 -0.59
CA ASP A 325 -19.11 21.96 -0.07
C ASP A 325 -18.50 20.65 -0.55
N ILE A 326 -19.18 19.52 -0.35
CA ILE A 326 -18.70 18.24 -0.87
C ILE A 326 -18.69 18.25 -2.40
N GLY A 327 -19.62 18.98 -3.01
CA GLY A 327 -19.69 19.22 -4.44
C GLY A 327 -18.40 19.76 -5.02
N GLN A 328 -17.71 20.68 -4.33
CA GLN A 328 -16.43 21.23 -4.78
C GLN A 328 -15.33 20.17 -4.95
N ARG A 329 -15.45 19.04 -4.26
CA ARG A 329 -14.50 17.91 -4.31
C ARG A 329 -14.83 16.89 -5.39
N ILE A 330 -15.97 17.05 -6.07
CA ILE A 330 -16.48 16.09 -7.05
C ILE A 330 -16.17 16.55 -8.47
N THR A 331 -15.61 15.66 -9.28
CA THR A 331 -15.40 15.82 -10.73
C THR A 331 -16.21 14.79 -11.50
N PHE A 332 -16.94 15.22 -12.53
CA PHE A 332 -17.67 14.32 -13.42
C PHE A 332 -16.84 14.02 -14.66
N VAL A 333 -16.67 12.74 -14.97
CA VAL A 333 -16.01 12.25 -16.18
C VAL A 333 -17.02 11.48 -17.03
N ALA A 334 -17.02 11.73 -18.33
CA ALA A 334 -17.95 11.07 -19.23
C ALA A 334 -17.45 9.68 -19.65
N GLN A 335 -18.36 8.72 -19.65
CA GLN A 335 -18.26 7.49 -20.44
C GLN A 335 -19.21 7.62 -21.64
N ASP A 336 -18.67 7.92 -22.81
CA ASP A 336 -19.49 8.15 -24.02
C ASP A 336 -20.09 6.84 -24.57
N VAL A 337 -19.37 5.73 -24.44
CA VAL A 337 -19.80 4.40 -24.89
C VAL A 337 -19.75 3.39 -23.74
N GLN A 338 -20.84 2.67 -23.53
CA GLN A 338 -20.98 1.66 -22.47
C GLN A 338 -20.35 0.32 -22.89
N GLU A 339 -19.02 0.24 -22.87
CA GLU A 339 -18.28 -0.96 -23.28
C GLU A 339 -17.91 -1.92 -22.13
N GLY A 340 -18.45 -1.69 -20.93
CA GLY A 340 -18.22 -2.51 -19.74
C GLY A 340 -17.64 -1.75 -18.56
N PHE A 341 -17.50 -2.46 -17.44
CA PHE A 341 -17.02 -1.90 -16.17
C PHE A 341 -15.54 -1.47 -16.23
N GLY A 342 -14.67 -2.26 -16.86
CA GLY A 342 -13.27 -1.91 -17.06
C GLY A 342 -13.11 -0.63 -17.89
N HIS A 343 -13.88 -0.50 -18.97
CA HIS A 343 -13.90 0.73 -19.78
C HIS A 343 -14.35 1.95 -18.96
N ALA A 344 -15.41 1.81 -18.14
CA ALA A 344 -15.85 2.89 -17.27
C ALA A 344 -14.72 3.37 -16.35
N VAL A 345 -14.03 2.45 -15.68
CA VAL A 345 -12.87 2.78 -14.84
C VAL A 345 -11.78 3.48 -15.64
N HIS A 346 -11.46 2.99 -16.85
CA HIS A 346 -10.44 3.59 -17.73
C HIS A 346 -10.73 5.05 -18.10
N CYS A 347 -12.00 5.47 -18.22
CA CYS A 347 -12.35 6.87 -18.47
C CYS A 347 -11.75 7.83 -17.43
N ALA A 348 -11.55 7.39 -16.18
CA ALA A 348 -10.97 8.21 -15.11
C ALA A 348 -9.43 8.28 -15.13
N ARG A 349 -8.73 7.58 -16.05
CA ARG A 349 -7.27 7.46 -16.08
C ARG A 349 -6.54 8.80 -16.02
N GLU A 350 -6.95 9.77 -16.84
CA GLU A 350 -6.30 11.08 -16.91
C GLU A 350 -6.50 11.90 -15.63
N TRP A 351 -7.70 11.83 -15.05
CA TRP A 351 -8.03 12.52 -13.80
C TRP A 351 -7.29 11.92 -12.61
N VAL A 352 -7.19 10.59 -12.53
CA VAL A 352 -6.42 9.91 -11.49
C VAL A 352 -4.92 10.21 -11.64
N GLY A 353 -4.40 10.11 -12.86
CA GLY A 353 -3.00 10.31 -13.18
C GLY A 353 -2.13 9.15 -12.69
N SER A 354 -1.00 9.46 -12.05
CA SER A 354 -0.02 8.46 -11.57
C SER A 354 -0.13 8.14 -10.08
N GLU A 355 -1.28 8.42 -9.47
CA GLU A 355 -1.55 8.23 -8.04
C GLU A 355 -2.42 6.99 -7.79
N PRO A 356 -2.30 6.30 -6.63
CA PRO A 356 -3.26 5.28 -6.25
C PRO A 356 -4.61 5.90 -5.92
N PHE A 357 -5.67 5.13 -6.08
CA PHE A 357 -7.05 5.59 -5.95
C PHE A 357 -7.94 4.53 -5.32
N LEU A 358 -9.02 4.98 -4.67
CA LEU A 358 -10.09 4.14 -4.15
C LEU A 358 -11.16 3.97 -5.24
N LEU A 359 -11.35 2.76 -5.75
CA LEU A 359 -12.48 2.42 -6.62
C LEU A 359 -13.64 1.91 -5.76
N MET A 360 -14.83 2.50 -5.92
CA MET A 360 -16.06 2.08 -5.24
C MET A 360 -17.15 1.82 -6.27
N LEU A 361 -17.87 0.70 -6.14
CA LEU A 361 -19.00 0.41 -7.03
C LEU A 361 -20.17 1.37 -6.76
N GLY A 362 -20.71 2.00 -7.81
CA GLY A 362 -21.80 2.98 -7.73
C GLY A 362 -23.16 2.42 -7.33
N ASP A 363 -23.31 1.10 -7.24
CA ASP A 363 -24.53 0.40 -6.84
C ASP A 363 -24.40 -0.39 -5.54
N HIS A 364 -23.34 -0.15 -4.78
CA HIS A 364 -23.09 -0.80 -3.51
C HIS A 364 -23.02 0.22 -2.39
N LEU A 365 -23.86 0.03 -1.36
CA LEU A 365 -23.84 0.79 -0.12
C LEU A 365 -23.10 0.02 0.97
N TYR A 366 -22.50 0.75 1.90
CA TYR A 366 -21.60 0.19 2.90
C TYR A 366 -22.03 0.63 4.29
N SER A 367 -21.99 -0.30 5.24
CA SER A 367 -22.37 -0.06 6.64
C SER A 367 -21.32 -0.72 7.51
N SER A 368 -20.51 0.08 8.22
CA SER A 368 -19.43 -0.44 9.05
C SER A 368 -19.95 -0.98 10.39
N ASP A 369 -19.31 -2.05 10.87
CA ASP A 369 -19.49 -2.60 12.22
C ASP A 369 -18.45 -2.05 13.21
N THR A 370 -17.65 -1.06 12.79
CA THR A 370 -16.61 -0.41 13.59
C THR A 370 -16.74 1.11 13.51
N ASP A 371 -15.95 1.85 14.30
CA ASP A 371 -15.92 3.33 14.26
C ASP A 371 -15.35 3.88 12.95
N ALA A 372 -14.55 3.10 12.22
CA ALA A 372 -14.00 3.46 10.92
C ALA A 372 -14.96 3.04 9.80
N SER A 373 -15.14 3.88 8.76
CA SER A 373 -15.89 3.50 7.57
C SER A 373 -15.29 2.28 6.87
N CYS A 374 -16.06 1.54 6.06
CA CYS A 374 -15.55 0.37 5.35
C CYS A 374 -14.40 0.77 4.41
N ALA A 375 -14.55 1.92 3.74
CA ALA A 375 -13.51 2.51 2.93
C ALA A 375 -12.26 2.83 3.75
N ARG A 376 -12.38 3.42 4.95
CA ARG A 376 -11.21 3.73 5.80
C ARG A 376 -10.44 2.47 6.18
N GLN A 377 -11.14 1.39 6.54
CA GLN A 377 -10.49 0.12 6.86
C GLN A 377 -9.62 -0.40 5.71
N ILE A 378 -10.09 -0.28 4.46
CA ILE A 378 -9.31 -0.68 3.27
C ILE A 378 -8.11 0.25 3.05
N LEU A 379 -8.30 1.56 3.23
CA LEU A 379 -7.23 2.54 3.11
C LEU A 379 -6.13 2.30 4.16
N ASP A 380 -6.50 2.00 5.41
CA ASP A 380 -5.56 1.67 6.48
C ASP A 380 -4.70 0.45 6.13
N VAL A 381 -5.32 -0.59 5.54
CA VAL A 381 -4.58 -1.76 5.09
C VAL A 381 -3.64 -1.38 3.94
N TYR A 382 -4.11 -0.61 2.95
CA TYR A 382 -3.27 -0.15 1.84
C TYR A 382 -2.04 0.64 2.31
N GLU A 383 -2.25 1.59 3.22
CA GLU A 383 -1.18 2.41 3.80
C GLU A 383 -0.14 1.57 4.56
N ARG A 384 -0.54 0.42 5.11
CA ARG A 384 0.36 -0.51 5.80
C ARG A 384 1.12 -1.45 4.85
N VAL A 385 0.49 -1.93 3.78
CA VAL A 385 1.07 -2.97 2.90
C VAL A 385 1.65 -2.44 1.58
N ASP A 386 1.35 -1.19 1.21
CA ASP A 386 1.77 -0.52 -0.04
C ASP A 386 1.62 -1.39 -1.30
N GLN A 387 0.50 -2.10 -1.34
CA GLN A 387 0.08 -3.03 -2.39
C GLN A 387 -1.42 -2.83 -2.61
N SER A 388 -1.91 -3.07 -3.83
CA SER A 388 -3.34 -2.96 -4.10
C SER A 388 -4.15 -3.84 -3.13
N VAL A 389 -5.23 -3.28 -2.59
CA VAL A 389 -6.10 -3.94 -1.61
C VAL A 389 -7.52 -4.03 -2.15
N VAL A 390 -8.16 -5.18 -1.95
CA VAL A 390 -9.59 -5.35 -2.22
C VAL A 390 -10.29 -5.75 -0.94
N GLY A 391 -11.39 -5.07 -0.64
CA GLY A 391 -12.30 -5.52 0.41
C GLY A 391 -12.95 -6.83 -0.02
N VAL A 392 -13.01 -7.81 0.87
CA VAL A 392 -13.69 -9.09 0.65
C VAL A 392 -14.69 -9.35 1.76
N LYS A 393 -15.67 -10.20 1.47
CA LYS A 393 -16.61 -10.75 2.44
C LYS A 393 -16.80 -12.24 2.21
N VAL A 394 -17.17 -12.91 3.29
CA VAL A 394 -17.65 -14.28 3.23
C VAL A 394 -19.06 -14.29 2.64
N THR A 395 -19.29 -15.15 1.65
CA THR A 395 -20.55 -15.28 0.92
C THR A 395 -20.92 -16.76 0.78
N PRO A 396 -22.19 -17.13 0.99
CA PRO A 396 -22.68 -18.48 0.76
C PRO A 396 -22.48 -18.96 -0.68
N ALA A 397 -22.24 -20.26 -0.84
CA ALA A 397 -21.99 -20.94 -2.11
C ALA A 397 -23.02 -20.67 -3.22
N ASP A 398 -24.30 -20.53 -2.86
CA ASP A 398 -25.40 -20.30 -3.81
C ASP A 398 -25.45 -18.86 -4.38
N GLN A 399 -24.67 -17.94 -3.80
CA GLN A 399 -24.64 -16.53 -4.20
C GLN A 399 -23.37 -16.14 -4.98
N ILE A 400 -22.34 -16.98 -5.00
CA ILE A 400 -21.02 -16.62 -5.54
C ILE A 400 -21.04 -16.28 -7.04
N GLY A 401 -21.94 -16.88 -7.81
CA GLY A 401 -22.08 -16.63 -9.26
C GLY A 401 -22.51 -15.19 -9.61
N GLN A 402 -22.85 -14.39 -8.61
CA GLN A 402 -23.22 -12.98 -8.76
C GLN A 402 -22.01 -12.04 -8.61
N PHE A 403 -20.89 -12.52 -8.08
CA PHE A 403 -19.76 -11.69 -7.65
C PHE A 403 -18.41 -12.22 -8.17
N GLY A 404 -17.42 -11.34 -8.19
CA GLY A 404 -16.02 -11.77 -8.26
C GLY A 404 -15.64 -12.53 -6.99
N CYS A 405 -14.95 -13.65 -7.13
CA CYS A 405 -14.43 -14.46 -6.04
C CYS A 405 -12.91 -14.37 -5.98
N VAL A 406 -12.35 -14.56 -4.79
CA VAL A 406 -10.90 -14.61 -4.57
C VAL A 406 -10.52 -15.80 -3.71
N THR A 407 -9.28 -16.24 -3.83
CA THR A 407 -8.65 -17.16 -2.87
C THR A 407 -7.22 -16.71 -2.59
N GLY A 408 -6.63 -17.20 -1.50
CA GLY A 408 -5.29 -16.82 -1.11
C GLY A 408 -4.79 -17.47 0.17
N VAL A 409 -3.67 -16.96 0.65
CA VAL A 409 -3.01 -17.41 1.88
C VAL A 409 -3.16 -16.33 2.95
N TRP A 410 -3.64 -16.71 4.13
CA TRP A 410 -3.76 -15.78 5.25
C TRP A 410 -2.39 -15.21 5.65
N LYS A 411 -2.31 -13.88 5.73
CA LYS A 411 -1.22 -13.15 6.40
C LYS A 411 -1.59 -12.90 7.87
N GLU A 412 -2.86 -12.61 8.11
CA GLU A 412 -3.49 -12.52 9.41
C GLU A 412 -4.79 -13.33 9.35
N GLN A 413 -4.89 -14.37 10.17
CA GLN A 413 -6.00 -15.33 10.10
C GLN A 413 -7.36 -14.63 10.21
N GLY A 414 -8.21 -14.80 9.19
CA GLY A 414 -9.57 -14.26 9.16
C GLY A 414 -9.69 -12.75 8.91
N SER A 415 -8.58 -12.02 8.70
CA SER A 415 -8.63 -10.58 8.42
C SER A 415 -7.92 -10.20 7.13
N VAL A 416 -6.67 -10.62 6.92
CA VAL A 416 -5.82 -10.15 5.82
C VAL A 416 -5.19 -11.33 5.11
N LEU A 417 -5.33 -11.37 3.78
CA LEU A 417 -4.78 -12.44 2.95
C LEU A 417 -3.94 -11.91 1.79
N SER A 418 -2.93 -12.67 1.38
CA SER A 418 -2.28 -12.53 0.09
C SER A 418 -3.13 -13.23 -0.95
N ILE A 419 -3.74 -12.49 -1.88
CA ILE A 419 -4.59 -13.09 -2.91
C ILE A 419 -3.71 -13.80 -3.93
N THR A 420 -4.09 -15.03 -4.26
CA THR A 420 -3.43 -15.87 -5.26
C THR A 420 -4.23 -16.05 -6.53
N GLU A 421 -5.52 -15.71 -6.53
CA GLU A 421 -6.38 -15.84 -7.70
C GLU A 421 -7.64 -14.96 -7.60
N PHE A 422 -8.03 -14.37 -8.73
CA PHE A 422 -9.34 -13.76 -8.94
C PHE A 422 -10.15 -14.56 -9.97
N ALA A 423 -11.46 -14.73 -9.72
CA ALA A 423 -12.38 -15.35 -10.67
C ALA A 423 -13.67 -14.53 -10.80
N GLU A 424 -14.05 -14.15 -12.03
CA GLU A 424 -15.27 -13.39 -12.29
C GLU A 424 -16.49 -14.32 -12.38
N LYS A 425 -17.42 -14.21 -11.43
CA LYS A 425 -18.70 -14.93 -11.41
C LYS A 425 -18.51 -16.42 -11.72
N PRO A 426 -17.71 -17.13 -10.90
CA PRO A 426 -17.43 -18.55 -11.11
C PRO A 426 -18.71 -19.37 -10.88
N ASP A 427 -18.78 -20.52 -11.54
CA ASP A 427 -19.72 -21.56 -11.13
C ASP A 427 -19.23 -22.27 -9.85
N ILE A 428 -20.13 -23.00 -9.22
CA ILE A 428 -19.86 -23.66 -7.94
C ILE A 428 -18.85 -24.80 -8.06
N GLU A 429 -18.75 -25.45 -9.22
CA GLU A 429 -17.82 -26.56 -9.43
C GLU A 429 -16.39 -26.05 -9.51
N TYR A 430 -16.17 -24.98 -10.28
CA TYR A 430 -14.90 -24.27 -10.33
C TYR A 430 -14.50 -23.75 -8.95
N ALA A 431 -15.43 -23.09 -8.24
CA ALA A 431 -15.15 -22.50 -6.94
C ALA A 431 -14.71 -23.54 -5.90
N ARG A 432 -15.39 -24.68 -5.81
CA ARG A 432 -15.01 -25.79 -4.91
C ARG A 432 -13.59 -26.29 -5.15
N LYS A 433 -13.18 -26.35 -6.42
CA LYS A 433 -11.90 -26.93 -6.81
C LYS A 433 -10.74 -25.95 -6.71
N HIS A 434 -10.99 -24.66 -6.94
CA HIS A 434 -9.94 -23.67 -7.16
C HIS A 434 -9.96 -22.49 -6.19
N LEU A 435 -11.10 -22.19 -5.57
CA LEU A 435 -11.31 -20.95 -4.81
C LEU A 435 -11.61 -21.18 -3.33
N HIS A 436 -11.84 -22.42 -2.91
CA HIS A 436 -12.02 -22.76 -1.50
C HIS A 436 -10.70 -22.62 -0.74
N MET A 437 -10.79 -22.31 0.56
CA MET A 437 -9.65 -22.17 1.46
C MET A 437 -9.80 -23.18 2.59
N ASP A 438 -8.72 -23.89 2.93
CA ASP A 438 -8.75 -25.04 3.85
C ASP A 438 -9.42 -24.75 5.22
N ASP A 439 -9.28 -23.54 5.75
CA ASP A 439 -9.83 -23.11 7.04
C ASP A 439 -11.25 -22.49 6.96
N MET A 440 -11.92 -22.58 5.81
CA MET A 440 -13.25 -22.01 5.57
C MET A 440 -14.33 -23.10 5.52
N PRO A 441 -15.56 -22.87 6.01
CA PRO A 441 -16.68 -23.80 5.80
C PRO A 441 -16.87 -24.14 4.32
N GLU A 442 -17.22 -25.40 4.00
CA GLU A 442 -17.33 -25.90 2.60
C GLU A 442 -18.37 -25.13 1.76
N ASP A 443 -19.37 -24.54 2.42
CA ASP A 443 -20.47 -23.80 1.81
C ASP A 443 -20.22 -22.29 1.74
N GLN A 444 -18.98 -21.84 1.97
CA GLN A 444 -18.61 -20.43 2.01
C GLN A 444 -17.38 -20.11 1.15
N TYR A 445 -17.38 -18.90 0.59
CA TYR A 445 -16.31 -18.40 -0.27
C TYR A 445 -16.04 -16.93 0.00
N LEU A 446 -14.83 -16.47 -0.32
CA LEU A 446 -14.50 -15.05 -0.33
C LEU A 446 -14.93 -14.42 -1.66
N THR A 447 -15.81 -13.43 -1.55
CA THR A 447 -16.25 -12.61 -2.69
C THR A 447 -15.86 -11.16 -2.49
N VAL A 448 -15.71 -10.43 -3.59
CA VAL A 448 -15.33 -9.02 -3.57
C VAL A 448 -16.43 -8.16 -2.93
N PHE A 449 -16.03 -7.30 -2.00
CA PHE A 449 -16.88 -6.38 -1.25
C PHE A 449 -17.28 -5.12 -2.05
N GLY A 450 -16.62 -4.83 -3.18
CA GLY A 450 -16.96 -3.68 -4.04
C GLY A 450 -16.15 -2.40 -3.78
N GLN A 451 -15.14 -2.47 -2.91
CA GLN A 451 -14.19 -1.38 -2.65
C GLN A 451 -12.77 -1.88 -2.90
N TYR A 452 -11.97 -1.10 -3.63
CA TYR A 452 -10.61 -1.45 -4.02
C TYR A 452 -9.69 -0.25 -3.86
N ALA A 453 -8.60 -0.39 -3.14
CA ALA A 453 -7.48 0.53 -3.17
C ALA A 453 -6.49 0.06 -4.25
N LEU A 454 -6.43 0.76 -5.38
CA LEU A 454 -5.71 0.32 -6.57
C LEU A 454 -4.51 1.20 -6.88
N LYS A 455 -3.42 0.56 -7.30
CA LYS A 455 -2.31 1.25 -7.96
C LYS A 455 -2.67 1.63 -9.41
N PRO A 456 -2.15 2.77 -9.92
CA PRO A 456 -2.51 3.29 -11.26
C PRO A 456 -2.10 2.38 -12.43
N GLN A 457 -1.21 1.41 -12.21
CA GLN A 457 -0.82 0.39 -13.18
C GLN A 457 -2.03 -0.33 -13.79
N ILE A 458 -3.13 -0.46 -13.04
CA ILE A 458 -4.38 -1.06 -13.53
C ILE A 458 -4.85 -0.42 -14.85
N PHE A 459 -4.67 0.89 -15.02
CA PHE A 459 -5.09 1.58 -16.24
C PHE A 459 -4.33 1.11 -17.47
N SER A 460 -3.04 0.80 -17.34
CA SER A 460 -2.24 0.28 -18.46
C SER A 460 -2.72 -1.08 -18.93
N TYR A 461 -3.16 -1.95 -18.01
CA TYR A 461 -3.71 -3.26 -18.35
C TYR A 461 -5.09 -3.14 -19.01
N ILE A 462 -5.93 -2.22 -18.52
CA ILE A 462 -7.24 -1.96 -19.15
C ILE A 462 -7.04 -1.35 -20.55
N GLU A 463 -6.12 -0.40 -20.69
CA GLU A 463 -5.77 0.22 -21.97
C GLU A 463 -5.28 -0.83 -22.98
N GLU A 464 -4.44 -1.77 -22.56
CA GLU A 464 -3.99 -2.89 -23.39
C GLU A 464 -5.17 -3.79 -23.83
N HIS A 465 -6.11 -4.09 -22.92
CA HIS A 465 -7.32 -4.84 -23.26
C HIS A 465 -8.18 -4.10 -24.28
N ILE A 466 -8.35 -2.79 -24.12
CA ILE A 466 -9.10 -1.94 -25.06
C ILE A 466 -8.43 -1.94 -26.44
N GLN A 467 -7.12 -1.69 -26.49
CA GLN A 467 -6.35 -1.64 -27.74
C GLN A 467 -6.38 -2.96 -28.51
N HIS A 468 -6.33 -4.09 -27.80
CA HIS A 468 -6.37 -5.44 -28.41
C HIS A 468 -7.78 -6.03 -28.48
N ASN A 469 -8.82 -5.29 -28.10
CA ASN A 469 -10.22 -5.72 -28.06
C ASN A 469 -10.44 -7.04 -27.28
N VAL A 470 -9.75 -7.21 -26.15
CA VAL A 470 -9.89 -8.37 -25.26
C VAL A 470 -11.13 -8.18 -24.38
N ARG A 471 -12.20 -8.91 -24.70
CA ARG A 471 -13.49 -8.81 -24.02
C ARG A 471 -13.90 -10.12 -23.35
N GLU A 472 -14.51 -10.00 -22.18
CA GLU A 472 -15.10 -11.10 -21.44
C GLU A 472 -16.60 -10.91 -21.40
N ARG A 473 -17.34 -11.92 -21.88
CA ARG A 473 -18.81 -11.85 -22.01
C ARG A 473 -19.29 -10.62 -22.81
N GLY A 474 -18.49 -10.16 -23.77
CA GLY A 474 -18.80 -9.02 -24.65
C GLY A 474 -18.37 -7.64 -24.14
N GLU A 475 -17.79 -7.56 -22.94
CA GLU A 475 -17.43 -6.31 -22.27
C GLU A 475 -15.95 -6.27 -21.89
N PHE A 476 -15.39 -5.07 -21.77
CA PHE A 476 -14.11 -4.87 -21.09
C PHE A 476 -14.32 -5.00 -19.58
N GLN A 477 -13.87 -6.11 -19.01
CA GLN A 477 -13.98 -6.40 -17.57
C GLN A 477 -12.73 -5.94 -16.81
N LEU A 478 -12.91 -5.65 -15.51
CA LEU A 478 -11.81 -5.27 -14.63
C LEU A 478 -11.07 -6.49 -14.07
N THR A 479 -11.77 -7.61 -13.86
CA THR A 479 -11.27 -8.76 -13.09
C THR A 479 -10.01 -9.40 -13.68
N SER A 480 -9.92 -9.54 -15.01
CA SER A 480 -8.70 -9.97 -15.68
C SER A 480 -7.52 -9.03 -15.49
N CYS A 481 -7.77 -7.72 -15.47
CA CYS A 481 -6.74 -6.72 -15.23
C CYS A 481 -6.29 -6.75 -13.76
N LEU A 482 -7.18 -7.05 -12.80
CA LEU A 482 -6.82 -7.29 -11.40
C LEU A 482 -5.95 -8.53 -11.24
N GLU A 483 -6.26 -9.63 -11.94
CA GLU A 483 -5.45 -10.85 -11.92
C GLU A 483 -4.04 -10.59 -12.48
N ARG A 484 -3.92 -9.79 -13.55
CA ARG A 484 -2.60 -9.37 -14.05
C ARG A 484 -1.85 -8.51 -13.04
N LEU A 485 -2.52 -7.53 -12.43
CA LEU A 485 -1.92 -6.69 -11.39
C LEU A 485 -1.45 -7.54 -10.20
N ARG A 486 -2.24 -8.56 -9.80
CA ARG A 486 -1.86 -9.54 -8.77
C ARG A 486 -0.60 -10.31 -9.16
N ARG A 487 -0.46 -10.76 -10.41
CA ARG A 487 0.75 -11.50 -10.84
C ARG A 487 2.01 -10.65 -10.84
N GLU A 488 1.90 -9.38 -11.23
CA GLU A 488 3.05 -8.50 -11.39
C GLU A 488 3.49 -7.83 -10.08
N ASP A 489 2.54 -7.35 -9.26
CA ASP A 489 2.78 -6.56 -8.03
C ASP A 489 2.27 -7.25 -6.75
N GLY A 490 1.54 -8.36 -6.88
CA GLY A 490 0.78 -8.98 -5.79
C GLY A 490 -0.49 -8.21 -5.45
N PHE A 491 -1.35 -8.80 -4.62
CA PHE A 491 -2.62 -8.19 -4.22
C PHE A 491 -2.99 -8.65 -2.81
N THR A 492 -3.45 -7.72 -1.98
CA THR A 492 -3.92 -8.02 -0.62
C THR A 492 -5.44 -8.01 -0.55
N GLY A 493 -6.03 -9.02 0.08
CA GLY A 493 -7.43 -9.04 0.45
C GLY A 493 -7.60 -8.62 1.90
N TYR A 494 -8.67 -7.90 2.20
CA TYR A 494 -9.06 -7.55 3.57
C TYR A 494 -10.52 -7.93 3.82
N VAL A 495 -10.79 -8.77 4.80
CA VAL A 495 -12.14 -9.14 5.22
C VAL A 495 -12.76 -7.94 5.95
N VAL A 496 -13.64 -7.22 5.26
CA VAL A 496 -14.19 -5.96 5.75
C VAL A 496 -15.10 -6.22 6.95
N LYS A 497 -14.89 -5.48 8.04
CA LYS A 497 -15.75 -5.51 9.23
C LYS A 497 -16.95 -4.59 8.99
N GLY A 498 -17.87 -5.08 8.20
CA GLY A 498 -19.07 -4.35 7.81
C GLY A 498 -19.93 -5.14 6.83
N ARG A 499 -21.01 -4.51 6.41
CA ARG A 499 -22.00 -5.05 5.49
C ARG A 499 -22.03 -4.23 4.21
N ARG A 500 -22.25 -4.94 3.11
CA ARG A 500 -22.43 -4.41 1.77
C ARG A 500 -23.85 -4.70 1.31
N PHE A 501 -24.53 -3.69 0.80
CA PHE A 501 -25.88 -3.77 0.27
C PHE A 501 -25.85 -3.49 -1.24
N ASP A 502 -26.40 -4.39 -2.04
CA ASP A 502 -26.46 -4.28 -3.51
C ASP A 502 -27.85 -3.76 -3.91
N ILE A 503 -27.90 -2.69 -4.70
CA ILE A 503 -29.16 -2.13 -5.21
C ILE A 503 -29.45 -2.54 -6.67
N GLY A 504 -28.67 -3.45 -7.24
CA GLY A 504 -28.67 -3.78 -8.66
C GLY A 504 -29.85 -4.62 -9.16
N THR A 505 -30.71 -5.11 -8.26
CA THR A 505 -31.95 -5.85 -8.60
C THR A 505 -33.13 -5.35 -7.75
N PRO A 506 -34.39 -5.54 -8.18
CA PRO A 506 -35.55 -5.05 -7.44
C PRO A 506 -35.64 -5.59 -6.01
N ASP A 507 -35.43 -6.88 -5.80
CA ASP A 507 -35.50 -7.51 -4.48
C ASP A 507 -34.35 -7.05 -3.57
N ALA A 508 -33.14 -6.97 -4.11
CA ALA A 508 -31.98 -6.48 -3.36
C ALA A 508 -32.12 -4.99 -2.98
N TYR A 509 -32.66 -4.16 -3.89
CA TYR A 509 -32.98 -2.77 -3.60
C TYR A 509 -34.06 -2.64 -2.52
N ARG A 510 -35.14 -3.43 -2.60
CA ARG A 510 -36.19 -3.46 -1.58
C ARG A 510 -35.63 -3.84 -0.20
N GLU A 511 -34.80 -4.88 -0.14
CA GLU A 511 -34.17 -5.31 1.11
C GLU A 511 -33.22 -4.23 1.65
N THR A 512 -32.46 -3.60 0.77
CA THR A 512 -31.57 -2.47 1.13
C THR A 512 -32.36 -1.33 1.75
N VAL A 513 -33.48 -0.91 1.16
CA VAL A 513 -34.34 0.15 1.71
C VAL A 513 -34.88 -0.20 3.11
N LEU A 514 -35.11 -1.49 3.40
CA LEU A 514 -35.60 -1.94 4.70
C LEU A 514 -34.50 -2.02 5.77
N THR A 515 -33.28 -2.37 5.37
CA THR A 515 -32.23 -2.81 6.30
C THR A 515 -31.01 -1.90 6.38
N PHE A 516 -30.78 -1.06 5.37
CA PHE A 516 -29.69 -0.09 5.38
C PHE A 516 -29.98 0.98 6.44
N ARG A 517 -29.10 1.03 7.45
CA ARG A 517 -29.16 1.93 8.60
C ARG A 517 -27.79 2.15 9.20
#